data_AF-A0A2D5MPI5-F1
#
_entry.id   AF-A0A2D5MPI5-F1
#
_cell.length_a   1.000
_cell.length_b   1.000
_cell.length_c   1.000
_cell.angle_alpha   90.00
_cell.angle_beta   90.00
_cell.angle_gamma   90.00
#
_symmetry.space_group_name_H-M   'P 1'
#
loop_
_entity.id
_entity.type
_entity.pdbx_description
1 polymer ?
#
loop_
_entity_poly.entity_id
_entity_poly.type
_entity_poly.pdbx_seq_one_letter_code
_entity_poly.pdbx_strand_id
1 'polypeptide(L)'
;MATVIQIKRSTGNSAPATSNLAEGELAYVQDRSNSGAGAKLYIESVDSDNSTALIHAIGGKYYTDILAGSTATPADFKVGNGSSTGATLKLMEDTDNGSNFVGLKAANALGSSVTWTLPSADGSANQVLGTDGSGTLSFLSTTSTLAGASDSDISSASGGHILVHDGSDSFDNVAVSGDATLASNGALTISAGAVDFAMLAAGAVVLESEGIGSNDNDTTVPTSAAVKDYVDTNVTAQDLDLAGDSGTGAVDLDTQSLTIAGTANEIETSMSGQTLTVGLPNNVTVGGNLTVSGNMVTDDITTATLTTSGNLTVTGNLAVNGTTTTVNSTTVNIADPVFEIGSDSSDDNLDRGIKFKYNSSGAKIGFFGMDDSTGKFVALSSATDSSSVFSGTAMPAVFGALEVSSLAMSSSISSYAGSAPTDGQLLIGDTSGGVFDAATLTAGEGIDITNGAGAITLSGEDATTSNKGIASFASANFTVSSGAVSITAIDGGTF
;
A
#
# COMPACT_ATOMS: atom_id res chain seq x y z
N MET A 1 -24.57 -146.39 -53.98
CA MET A 1 -23.16 -146.76 -53.74
C MET A 1 -22.63 -145.86 -52.65
N ALA A 2 -22.61 -146.31 -51.39
CA ALA A 2 -21.92 -145.57 -50.33
C ALA A 2 -20.44 -146.00 -50.36
N THR A 3 -19.60 -145.24 -51.05
CA THR A 3 -18.15 -145.40 -51.05
C THR A 3 -17.60 -144.65 -49.84
N VAL A 4 -17.31 -145.38 -48.76
CA VAL A 4 -16.56 -144.84 -47.63
C VAL A 4 -15.12 -144.63 -48.09
N ILE A 5 -14.65 -143.37 -48.14
CA ILE A 5 -13.23 -143.05 -48.37
C ILE A 5 -12.49 -143.24 -47.06
N GLN A 6 -11.56 -144.19 -47.02
CA GLN A 6 -10.72 -144.45 -45.86
C GLN A 6 -9.49 -143.55 -45.92
N ILE A 7 -9.35 -142.67 -44.93
CA ILE A 7 -8.18 -141.79 -44.77
C ILE A 7 -7.21 -142.47 -43.81
N LYS A 8 -5.93 -142.58 -44.21
CA LYS A 8 -4.91 -143.16 -43.33
C LYS A 8 -4.64 -142.21 -42.16
N ARG A 9 -4.57 -142.77 -40.96
CA ARG A 9 -4.31 -141.99 -39.73
C ARG A 9 -2.92 -142.33 -39.23
N SER A 10 -2.03 -141.33 -39.22
CA SER A 10 -0.76 -141.42 -38.51
C SER A 10 -0.99 -141.31 -37.00
N THR A 11 -0.23 -142.04 -36.21
CA THR A 11 -0.24 -141.95 -34.74
C THR A 11 0.76 -140.92 -34.19
N GLY A 12 1.59 -140.29 -35.03
CA GLY A 12 2.56 -139.24 -34.66
C GLY A 12 2.23 -137.86 -35.22
N ASN A 13 2.99 -136.83 -34.84
CA ASN A 13 2.76 -135.40 -35.18
C ASN A 13 3.44 -134.92 -36.48
N SER A 14 4.20 -135.78 -37.16
CA SER A 14 4.92 -135.44 -38.39
C SER A 14 4.10 -135.76 -39.63
N ALA A 15 4.36 -135.03 -40.72
CA ALA A 15 3.79 -135.34 -42.03
C ALA A 15 4.09 -136.80 -42.41
N PRO A 16 3.16 -137.49 -43.10
CA PRO A 16 3.46 -138.77 -43.71
C PRO A 16 4.65 -138.61 -44.68
N ALA A 17 5.46 -139.65 -44.85
CA ALA A 17 6.39 -139.70 -45.98
C ALA A 17 5.66 -140.17 -47.23
N THR A 18 6.21 -139.88 -48.40
CA THR A 18 5.70 -140.36 -49.70
C THR A 18 5.67 -141.89 -49.80
N SER A 19 6.49 -142.59 -49.01
CA SER A 19 6.41 -144.05 -48.90
C SER A 19 5.21 -144.53 -48.08
N ASN A 20 4.54 -143.66 -47.33
CA ASN A 20 3.41 -144.03 -46.47
C ASN A 20 2.05 -143.91 -47.17
N LEU A 21 2.00 -143.20 -48.29
CA LEU A 21 0.80 -142.93 -49.07
C LEU A 21 1.07 -143.22 -50.54
N ALA A 22 0.09 -143.78 -51.23
CA ALA A 22 0.08 -143.80 -52.69
C ALA A 22 -0.54 -142.51 -53.23
N GLU A 23 -0.29 -142.20 -54.50
CA GLU A 23 -0.80 -141.00 -55.15
C GLU A 23 -2.33 -140.91 -55.04
N GLY A 24 -2.80 -139.77 -54.55
CA GLY A 24 -4.21 -139.49 -54.28
C GLY A 24 -4.71 -140.00 -52.91
N GLU A 25 -3.90 -140.74 -52.15
CA GLU A 25 -4.29 -141.13 -50.79
C GLU A 25 -4.17 -139.96 -49.82
N LEU A 26 -5.20 -139.82 -49.00
CA LEU A 26 -5.20 -138.85 -47.93
C LEU A 26 -4.67 -139.46 -46.64
N ALA A 27 -3.86 -138.68 -45.94
CA ALA A 27 -3.55 -138.93 -44.55
C ALA A 27 -3.91 -137.73 -43.68
N TYR A 28 -4.50 -138.04 -42.54
CA TYR A 28 -4.68 -137.06 -41.50
C TYR A 28 -3.72 -137.35 -40.36
N VAL A 29 -2.91 -136.35 -40.04
CA VAL A 29 -2.06 -136.38 -38.85
C VAL A 29 -2.95 -135.95 -37.69
N GLN A 30 -3.17 -136.84 -36.73
CA GLN A 30 -3.96 -136.51 -35.55
C GLN A 30 -3.13 -135.64 -34.61
N ASP A 31 -3.69 -134.51 -34.20
CA ASP A 31 -3.12 -133.75 -33.10
C ASP A 31 -3.72 -134.21 -31.77
N ARG A 32 -3.01 -135.09 -31.06
CA ARG A 32 -3.40 -135.50 -29.70
C ARG A 32 -3.12 -134.43 -28.64
N SER A 33 -2.36 -133.38 -28.97
CA SER A 33 -2.05 -132.26 -28.07
C SER A 33 -3.06 -131.11 -28.15
N ASN A 34 -3.99 -131.16 -29.10
CA ASN A 34 -5.02 -130.15 -29.35
C ASN A 34 -4.48 -128.71 -29.56
N SER A 35 -3.24 -128.58 -30.03
CA SER A 35 -2.50 -127.33 -30.21
C SER A 35 -2.62 -126.70 -31.60
N GLY A 36 -3.41 -127.29 -32.51
CA GLY A 36 -3.55 -126.75 -33.87
C GLY A 36 -2.47 -127.22 -34.83
N ALA A 37 -1.20 -127.12 -34.41
CA ALA A 37 -0.01 -127.21 -35.27
C ALA A 37 0.18 -128.54 -36.01
N GLY A 38 -0.13 -129.67 -35.37
CA GLY A 38 0.09 -131.00 -35.94
C GLY A 38 -1.04 -131.53 -36.82
N ALA A 39 -2.28 -131.01 -36.69
CA ALA A 39 -3.41 -131.62 -37.42
C ALA A 39 -3.65 -131.01 -38.77
N LYS A 40 -2.83 -131.47 -39.70
CA LYS A 40 -2.96 -131.17 -41.11
C LYS A 40 -3.51 -132.39 -41.83
N LEU A 41 -4.40 -132.11 -42.78
CA LEU A 41 -4.82 -133.08 -43.78
C LEU A 41 -3.81 -132.97 -44.91
N TYR A 42 -3.20 -134.10 -45.22
CA TYR A 42 -2.27 -134.24 -46.31
C TYR A 42 -2.87 -135.12 -47.39
N ILE A 43 -2.48 -134.85 -48.62
CA ILE A 43 -2.63 -135.76 -49.73
C ILE A 43 -1.24 -136.01 -50.29
N GLU A 44 -0.94 -137.25 -50.60
CA GLU A 44 0.20 -137.53 -51.45
C GLU A 44 -0.24 -137.30 -52.88
N SER A 45 0.51 -136.47 -53.59
CA SER A 45 0.27 -136.16 -54.98
C SER A 45 1.60 -135.82 -55.61
N VAL A 46 1.63 -135.82 -56.92
CA VAL A 46 2.82 -135.37 -57.64
C VAL A 46 3.01 -133.85 -57.52
N ASP A 47 4.27 -133.41 -57.52
CA ASP A 47 4.61 -131.99 -57.65
C ASP A 47 4.05 -131.41 -58.96
N SER A 48 4.19 -130.10 -59.15
CA SER A 48 3.86 -129.36 -60.37
C SER A 48 4.52 -129.89 -61.66
N ASP A 49 5.51 -130.78 -61.55
CA ASP A 49 6.11 -131.54 -62.66
C ASP A 49 5.33 -132.81 -63.05
N ASN A 50 4.28 -133.13 -62.29
CA ASN A 50 3.37 -134.25 -62.47
C ASN A 50 4.03 -135.65 -62.41
N SER A 51 5.18 -135.80 -61.75
CA SER A 51 5.85 -137.10 -61.60
C SER A 51 6.52 -137.33 -60.24
N THR A 52 6.93 -136.29 -59.54
CA THR A 52 7.64 -136.42 -58.26
C THR A 52 6.63 -136.53 -57.12
N ALA A 53 6.52 -137.70 -56.50
CA ALA A 53 5.67 -137.91 -55.33
C ALA A 53 6.03 -136.93 -54.21
N LEU A 54 5.04 -136.22 -53.68
CA LEU A 54 5.20 -135.17 -52.68
C LEU A 54 3.98 -135.09 -51.77
N ILE A 55 4.24 -134.71 -50.52
CA ILE A 55 3.22 -134.66 -49.49
C ILE A 55 2.75 -133.22 -49.38
N HIS A 56 1.56 -132.95 -49.92
CA HIS A 56 0.95 -131.64 -49.86
C HIS A 56 0.05 -131.51 -48.64
N ALA A 57 0.29 -130.46 -47.85
CA ALA A 57 -0.67 -130.05 -46.83
C ALA A 57 -1.80 -129.28 -47.53
N ILE A 58 -3.00 -129.86 -47.51
CA ILE A 58 -4.17 -129.35 -48.26
C ILE A 58 -5.29 -128.88 -47.35
N GLY A 59 -5.12 -128.99 -46.03
CA GLY A 59 -6.10 -128.51 -45.07
C GLY A 59 -5.80 -129.01 -43.66
N GLY A 60 -6.86 -129.13 -42.87
CA GLY A 60 -6.79 -129.42 -41.44
C GLY A 60 -6.83 -128.14 -40.60
N LYS A 61 -6.90 -128.33 -39.27
CA LYS A 61 -7.28 -127.26 -38.36
C LYS A 61 -6.31 -126.07 -38.34
N TYR A 62 -5.04 -126.31 -38.67
CA TYR A 62 -4.01 -125.26 -38.80
C TYR A 62 -4.39 -124.14 -39.80
N TYR A 63 -5.04 -124.47 -40.92
CA TYR A 63 -5.41 -123.48 -41.94
C TYR A 63 -6.75 -122.81 -41.63
N THR A 64 -7.69 -123.54 -41.02
CA THR A 64 -8.96 -122.95 -40.57
C THR A 64 -8.75 -121.99 -39.41
N ASP A 65 -7.76 -122.21 -38.55
CA ASP A 65 -7.46 -121.29 -37.44
C ASP A 65 -6.82 -119.97 -37.93
N ILE A 66 -6.04 -120.00 -39.02
CA ILE A 66 -5.50 -118.79 -39.70
C ILE A 66 -6.63 -117.94 -40.32
N LEU A 67 -7.69 -118.58 -40.82
CA LEU A 67 -8.85 -117.91 -41.43
C LEU A 67 -9.93 -117.51 -40.42
N ALA A 68 -10.08 -118.25 -39.32
CA ALA A 68 -11.10 -118.02 -38.28
C ALA A 68 -10.59 -117.18 -37.10
N GLY A 69 -9.29 -116.91 -37.00
CA GLY A 69 -8.73 -115.83 -36.18
C GLY A 69 -8.83 -116.00 -34.66
N SER A 70 -9.08 -117.20 -34.13
CA SER A 70 -9.31 -117.37 -32.68
C SER A 70 -8.04 -117.52 -31.84
N THR A 71 -6.88 -117.80 -32.44
CA THR A 71 -5.57 -117.61 -31.77
C THR A 71 -4.48 -117.20 -32.78
N ALA A 72 -3.84 -116.06 -32.51
CA ALA A 72 -2.80 -115.50 -33.38
C ALA A 72 -1.50 -116.30 -33.30
N THR A 73 -1.36 -117.26 -34.19
CA THR A 73 -0.12 -117.41 -34.93
C THR A 73 -0.49 -117.44 -36.40
N PRO A 74 -0.05 -116.46 -37.22
CA PRO A 74 1.03 -115.48 -36.97
C PRO A 74 0.56 -114.10 -36.48
N ALA A 75 1.45 -113.34 -35.81
CA ALA A 75 1.22 -111.97 -35.33
C ALA A 75 1.17 -110.90 -36.45
N ASP A 76 1.69 -111.22 -37.64
CA ASP A 76 1.71 -110.33 -38.80
C ASP A 76 0.96 -110.95 -39.99
N PHE A 77 0.05 -110.20 -40.60
CA PHE A 77 -0.50 -110.57 -41.91
C PHE A 77 0.45 -110.07 -43.02
N LYS A 78 1.37 -110.95 -43.45
CA LYS A 78 2.32 -110.63 -44.52
C LYS A 78 1.69 -110.95 -45.88
N VAL A 79 1.39 -109.90 -46.65
CA VAL A 79 1.03 -110.02 -48.06
C VAL A 79 2.29 -110.06 -48.91
N GLY A 80 2.62 -111.23 -49.47
CA GLY A 80 3.75 -111.40 -50.38
C GLY A 80 3.53 -110.71 -51.74
N ASN A 81 4.61 -110.46 -52.48
CA ASN A 81 4.58 -109.90 -53.83
C ASN A 81 5.44 -110.70 -54.81
N GLY A 82 5.34 -110.37 -56.10
CA GLY A 82 6.30 -110.79 -57.12
C GLY A 82 7.56 -109.92 -57.10
N SER A 83 8.61 -110.36 -57.82
CA SER A 83 9.97 -109.80 -57.76
C SER A 83 10.12 -108.30 -58.13
N SER A 84 9.10 -107.62 -58.66
CA SER A 84 9.24 -106.27 -59.25
C SER A 84 8.19 -105.24 -58.82
N THR A 85 7.27 -105.57 -57.91
CA THR A 85 6.17 -104.67 -57.52
C THR A 85 5.89 -104.73 -56.04
N GLY A 86 5.78 -103.59 -55.36
CA GLY A 86 5.43 -103.54 -53.94
C GLY A 86 4.05 -104.14 -53.67
N ALA A 87 3.92 -104.91 -52.58
CA ALA A 87 2.66 -105.52 -52.18
C ALA A 87 1.59 -104.45 -51.92
N THR A 88 0.31 -104.82 -52.08
CA THR A 88 -0.81 -103.93 -51.82
C THR A 88 -1.84 -104.69 -51.00
N LEU A 89 -2.19 -104.17 -49.82
CA LEU A 89 -3.40 -104.60 -49.14
C LEU A 89 -4.56 -103.96 -49.88
N LYS A 90 -5.36 -104.80 -50.55
CA LYS A 90 -6.53 -104.35 -51.31
C LYS A 90 -7.79 -104.69 -50.54
N LEU A 91 -8.65 -103.70 -50.36
CA LEU A 91 -10.01 -103.87 -49.89
C LEU A 91 -10.89 -103.77 -51.12
N MET A 92 -11.41 -104.93 -51.54
CA MET A 92 -12.27 -105.02 -52.71
C MET A 92 -13.62 -104.35 -52.42
N GLU A 93 -14.22 -103.75 -53.44
CA GLU A 93 -15.63 -103.41 -53.37
C GLU A 93 -16.47 -104.70 -53.22
N ASP A 94 -17.65 -104.58 -52.63
CA ASP A 94 -18.64 -105.66 -52.61
C ASP A 94 -19.02 -106.03 -54.05
N THR A 95 -19.30 -107.30 -54.30
CA THR A 95 -19.50 -107.86 -55.64
C THR A 95 -20.67 -107.24 -56.41
N ASP A 96 -21.62 -106.61 -55.71
CA ASP A 96 -22.75 -105.91 -56.32
C ASP A 96 -22.39 -104.48 -56.81
N ASN A 97 -21.23 -103.95 -56.39
CA ASN A 97 -20.84 -102.56 -56.62
C ASN A 97 -19.69 -102.37 -57.61
N GLY A 98 -19.09 -103.46 -58.11
CA GLY A 98 -18.05 -103.41 -59.15
C GLY A 98 -16.90 -104.36 -58.89
N SER A 99 -15.77 -104.08 -59.54
CA SER A 99 -14.53 -104.85 -59.40
C SER A 99 -13.36 -103.99 -58.92
N ASN A 100 -13.62 -102.75 -58.47
CA ASN A 100 -12.57 -101.84 -58.01
C ASN A 100 -12.17 -102.15 -56.56
N PHE A 101 -11.10 -101.49 -56.10
CA PHE A 101 -10.58 -101.66 -54.76
C PHE A 101 -9.92 -100.38 -54.27
N VAL A 102 -9.89 -100.20 -52.95
CA VAL A 102 -8.99 -99.24 -52.31
C VAL A 102 -7.75 -100.00 -51.86
N GLY A 103 -6.58 -99.49 -52.26
CA GLY A 103 -5.30 -100.16 -52.03
C GLY A 103 -4.38 -99.34 -51.15
N LEU A 104 -3.88 -99.94 -50.06
CA LEU A 104 -2.70 -99.46 -49.37
C LEU A 104 -1.49 -100.13 -49.99
N LYS A 105 -0.74 -99.37 -50.80
CA LYS A 105 0.37 -99.89 -51.60
C LYS A 105 1.71 -99.47 -51.02
N ALA A 106 2.56 -100.45 -50.71
CA ALA A 106 3.96 -100.20 -50.45
C ALA A 106 4.65 -99.71 -51.74
N ALA A 107 5.61 -98.79 -51.61
CA ALA A 107 6.46 -98.38 -52.72
C ALA A 107 7.18 -99.58 -53.34
N ASN A 108 7.51 -99.52 -54.63
CA ASN A 108 8.18 -100.63 -55.33
C ASN A 108 9.59 -100.94 -54.75
N ALA A 109 10.21 -99.95 -54.11
CA ALA A 109 11.43 -100.09 -53.32
C ALA A 109 11.36 -99.16 -52.10
N LEU A 110 11.75 -99.66 -50.94
CA LEU A 110 11.87 -98.88 -49.70
C LEU A 110 13.34 -98.91 -49.25
N GLY A 111 13.87 -97.77 -48.79
CA GLY A 111 15.25 -97.68 -48.28
C GLY A 111 15.46 -98.42 -46.95
N SER A 112 14.39 -98.62 -46.20
CA SER A 112 14.32 -99.41 -44.96
C SER A 112 12.86 -99.76 -44.67
N SER A 113 12.61 -100.66 -43.70
CA SER A 113 11.26 -100.89 -43.21
C SER A 113 10.69 -99.59 -42.60
N VAL A 114 9.45 -99.26 -42.96
CA VAL A 114 8.71 -98.12 -42.42
C VAL A 114 7.41 -98.64 -41.84
N THR A 115 7.12 -98.27 -40.60
CA THR A 115 5.85 -98.56 -39.94
C THR A 115 5.08 -97.26 -39.78
N TRP A 116 3.87 -97.19 -40.33
CA TRP A 116 2.95 -96.09 -40.07
C TRP A 116 2.03 -96.45 -38.89
N THR A 117 2.26 -95.78 -37.77
CA THR A 117 1.46 -95.93 -36.56
C THR A 117 0.25 -95.00 -36.65
N LEU A 118 -0.94 -95.58 -36.71
CA LEU A 118 -2.21 -94.85 -36.76
C LEU A 118 -2.45 -94.11 -35.43
N PRO A 119 -3.16 -92.96 -35.44
CA PRO A 119 -3.60 -92.31 -34.22
C PRO A 119 -4.58 -93.20 -33.44
N SER A 120 -4.61 -93.07 -32.12
CA SER A 120 -5.48 -93.87 -31.24
C SER A 120 -6.94 -93.40 -31.19
N ALA A 121 -7.32 -92.39 -31.97
CA ALA A 121 -8.65 -91.77 -32.00
C ALA A 121 -8.97 -91.24 -33.42
N ASP A 122 -10.21 -90.83 -33.68
CA ASP A 122 -10.74 -90.45 -35.02
C ASP A 122 -10.60 -88.95 -35.37
N GLY A 123 -9.93 -88.16 -34.53
CA GLY A 123 -9.72 -86.72 -34.76
C GLY A 123 -10.99 -85.86 -34.59
N SER A 124 -10.85 -84.56 -34.86
CA SER A 124 -11.95 -83.59 -34.91
C SER A 124 -12.29 -83.21 -36.36
N ALA A 125 -13.48 -82.66 -36.58
CA ALA A 125 -13.93 -82.24 -37.90
C ALA A 125 -12.92 -81.31 -38.60
N ASN A 126 -12.73 -81.53 -39.90
CA ASN A 126 -11.80 -80.79 -40.77
C ASN A 126 -10.31 -80.93 -40.42
N GLN A 127 -9.94 -81.88 -39.55
CA GLN A 127 -8.55 -82.25 -39.37
C GLN A 127 -8.12 -83.27 -40.43
N VAL A 128 -6.84 -83.23 -40.79
CA VAL A 128 -6.21 -84.17 -41.74
C VAL A 128 -5.15 -85.02 -41.06
N LEU A 129 -4.95 -86.25 -41.53
CA LEU A 129 -3.84 -87.11 -41.10
C LEU A 129 -2.51 -86.62 -41.68
N GLY A 130 -1.65 -86.10 -40.84
CA GLY A 130 -0.27 -85.70 -41.15
C GLY A 130 0.74 -86.70 -40.59
N THR A 131 1.82 -86.95 -41.35
CA THR A 131 2.98 -87.70 -40.85
C THR A 131 3.97 -86.77 -40.16
N ASP A 132 4.60 -87.26 -39.09
CA ASP A 132 5.75 -86.61 -38.45
C ASP A 132 7.09 -86.85 -39.18
N GLY A 133 7.07 -87.57 -40.31
CA GLY A 133 8.28 -87.94 -41.06
C GLY A 133 9.07 -89.11 -40.46
N SER A 134 8.64 -89.65 -39.32
CA SER A 134 9.30 -90.76 -38.59
C SER A 134 8.41 -91.99 -38.40
N GLY A 135 7.21 -91.99 -39.00
CA GLY A 135 6.30 -93.12 -39.02
C GLY A 135 5.09 -92.99 -38.09
N THR A 136 4.92 -91.87 -37.38
CA THR A 136 3.69 -91.63 -36.60
C THR A 136 2.74 -90.75 -37.40
N LEU A 137 1.44 -91.05 -37.36
CA LEU A 137 0.39 -90.24 -37.98
C LEU A 137 -0.43 -89.51 -36.91
N SER A 138 -0.86 -88.27 -37.16
CA SER A 138 -1.66 -87.43 -36.24
C SER A 138 -2.61 -86.46 -36.96
N PHE A 139 -3.59 -85.88 -36.26
CA PHE A 139 -4.58 -84.93 -36.82
C PHE A 139 -4.17 -83.45 -36.60
N LEU A 140 -4.26 -82.57 -37.62
CA LEU A 140 -3.75 -81.15 -37.62
C LEU A 140 -4.79 -80.05 -38.04
N SER A 141 -4.58 -78.75 -37.69
CA SER A 141 -5.46 -77.54 -37.93
C SER A 141 -4.72 -76.29 -38.54
N THR A 142 -5.39 -75.22 -39.07
CA THR A 142 -4.82 -74.26 -40.09
C THR A 142 -5.04 -72.68 -40.07
N THR A 143 -5.29 -71.89 -38.99
CA THR A 143 -5.48 -70.36 -39.07
C THR A 143 -4.82 -69.41 -37.97
N SER A 144 -4.67 -68.06 -38.19
CA SER A 144 -3.84 -67.01 -37.44
C SER A 144 -4.55 -65.67 -36.97
N THR A 145 -3.87 -64.78 -36.19
CA THR A 145 -4.33 -63.98 -34.98
C THR A 145 -4.77 -62.48 -35.06
N LEU A 146 -5.10 -61.86 -36.19
CA LEU A 146 -5.83 -60.56 -36.19
C LEU A 146 -7.21 -60.78 -36.82
N ALA A 147 -8.20 -61.09 -35.98
CA ALA A 147 -9.47 -61.64 -36.43
C ALA A 147 -10.28 -60.63 -37.27
N GLY A 148 -10.25 -60.76 -38.60
CA GLY A 148 -11.26 -60.19 -39.49
C GLY A 148 -10.88 -58.97 -40.34
N ALA A 149 -9.66 -58.42 -40.23
CA ALA A 149 -9.19 -57.37 -41.14
C ALA A 149 -8.56 -57.99 -42.40
N SER A 150 -9.37 -58.61 -43.26
CA SER A 150 -8.91 -59.20 -44.53
C SER A 150 -8.59 -58.16 -45.61
N ASP A 151 -8.88 -56.89 -45.35
CA ASP A 151 -8.75 -55.76 -46.29
C ASP A 151 -7.98 -54.59 -45.65
N SER A 152 -6.78 -54.86 -45.15
CA SER A 152 -5.88 -53.82 -44.64
C SER A 152 -4.49 -54.05 -45.25
N ASP A 153 -4.11 -53.22 -46.22
CA ASP A 153 -2.77 -53.25 -46.82
C ASP A 153 -1.82 -52.31 -46.06
N ILE A 154 -1.20 -52.82 -44.99
CA ILE A 154 -0.11 -52.12 -44.28
C ILE A 154 1.23 -52.59 -44.85
N SER A 155 1.51 -52.22 -46.10
CA SER A 155 2.76 -52.56 -46.78
C SER A 155 3.98 -51.75 -46.29
N SER A 156 3.77 -50.60 -45.64
CA SER A 156 4.84 -49.81 -45.01
C SER A 156 4.36 -48.97 -43.81
N ALA A 157 4.34 -49.56 -42.61
CA ALA A 157 4.05 -48.82 -41.40
C ALA A 157 5.15 -47.77 -41.12
N SER A 158 4.76 -46.50 -41.08
CA SER A 158 5.63 -45.37 -40.74
C SER A 158 5.06 -44.65 -39.50
N GLY A 159 5.94 -44.07 -38.69
CA GLY A 159 5.52 -43.43 -37.43
C GLY A 159 4.55 -42.26 -37.67
N GLY A 160 3.55 -42.11 -36.79
CA GLY A 160 2.61 -40.99 -36.83
C GLY A 160 1.48 -41.14 -37.86
N HIS A 161 1.35 -42.30 -38.49
CA HIS A 161 0.24 -42.60 -39.40
C HIS A 161 -0.95 -43.16 -38.62
N ILE A 162 -2.15 -42.98 -39.18
CA ILE A 162 -3.41 -43.51 -38.66
C ILE A 162 -4.07 -44.40 -39.72
N LEU A 163 -4.85 -45.38 -39.27
CA LEU A 163 -5.71 -46.15 -40.17
C LEU A 163 -6.97 -45.33 -40.45
N VAL A 164 -7.17 -44.96 -41.72
CA VAL A 164 -8.35 -44.23 -42.18
C VAL A 164 -9.10 -45.12 -43.15
N HIS A 165 -10.40 -45.29 -42.91
CA HIS A 165 -11.30 -45.86 -43.91
C HIS A 165 -11.65 -44.73 -44.88
N ASP A 166 -11.05 -44.74 -46.07
CA ASP A 166 -11.16 -43.63 -47.03
C ASP A 166 -12.50 -43.62 -47.80
N GLY A 167 -13.34 -44.63 -47.58
CA GLY A 167 -14.67 -44.77 -48.19
C GLY A 167 -14.68 -45.71 -49.38
N SER A 168 -13.52 -46.22 -49.80
CA SER A 168 -13.39 -47.50 -50.50
C SER A 168 -13.24 -48.62 -49.48
N ASP A 169 -13.46 -49.88 -49.86
CA ASP A 169 -13.62 -51.02 -48.94
C ASP A 169 -12.39 -51.35 -48.04
N SER A 170 -11.33 -50.53 -48.06
CA SER A 170 -10.05 -50.77 -47.39
C SER A 170 -9.72 -49.77 -46.28
N PHE A 171 -8.92 -50.22 -45.31
CA PHE A 171 -8.29 -49.34 -44.32
C PHE A 171 -6.86 -48.99 -44.76
N ASP A 172 -6.64 -47.72 -45.08
CA ASP A 172 -5.34 -47.21 -45.52
C ASP A 172 -4.52 -46.64 -44.37
N ASN A 173 -3.20 -46.83 -44.45
CA ASN A 173 -2.26 -46.20 -43.53
C ASN A 173 -1.90 -44.78 -44.03
N VAL A 174 -2.50 -43.75 -43.45
CA VAL A 174 -2.39 -42.36 -43.91
C VAL A 174 -1.63 -41.49 -42.91
N ALA A 175 -0.77 -40.62 -43.42
CA ALA A 175 -0.10 -39.59 -42.60
C ALA A 175 -1.06 -38.44 -42.26
N VAL A 176 -1.14 -38.07 -40.98
CA VAL A 176 -1.75 -36.78 -40.58
C VAL A 176 -0.75 -35.67 -40.94
N SER A 177 -1.09 -34.83 -41.91
CA SER A 177 -0.18 -33.79 -42.45
C SER A 177 -0.91 -32.51 -42.87
N GLY A 178 -0.15 -31.42 -43.04
CA GLY A 178 -0.66 -30.08 -43.34
C GLY A 178 -0.64 -29.17 -42.10
N ASP A 179 -1.79 -28.59 -41.77
CA ASP A 179 -1.99 -27.70 -40.62
C ASP A 179 -1.84 -28.43 -39.28
N ALA A 180 -2.00 -29.75 -39.27
CA ALA A 180 -1.67 -30.60 -38.15
C ALA A 180 -0.78 -31.77 -38.60
N THR A 181 0.15 -32.17 -37.74
CA THR A 181 1.05 -33.31 -37.96
C THR A 181 1.06 -34.21 -36.74
N LEU A 182 0.97 -35.53 -36.94
CA LEU A 182 1.08 -36.51 -35.85
C LEU A 182 2.48 -37.13 -35.90
N ALA A 183 3.24 -36.98 -34.82
CA ALA A 183 4.60 -37.53 -34.71
C ALA A 183 4.59 -39.03 -34.40
N SER A 184 5.73 -39.70 -34.64
CA SER A 184 5.91 -41.14 -34.38
C SER A 184 5.72 -41.56 -32.93
N ASN A 185 5.82 -40.64 -31.98
CA ASN A 185 5.55 -40.85 -30.55
C ASN A 185 4.10 -40.53 -30.15
N GLY A 186 3.22 -40.22 -31.11
CA GLY A 186 1.80 -39.92 -30.88
C GLY A 186 1.48 -38.45 -30.54
N ALA A 187 2.46 -37.54 -30.56
CA ALA A 187 2.19 -36.11 -30.33
C ALA A 187 1.56 -35.45 -31.56
N LEU A 188 0.37 -34.86 -31.41
CA LEU A 188 -0.27 -34.03 -32.45
C LEU A 188 0.22 -32.59 -32.31
N THR A 189 0.85 -32.06 -33.35
CA THR A 189 1.32 -30.68 -33.42
C THR A 189 0.52 -29.91 -34.45
N ILE A 190 -0.01 -28.75 -34.07
CA ILE A 190 -0.61 -27.80 -35.01
C ILE A 190 0.47 -26.84 -35.48
N SER A 191 0.58 -26.63 -36.79
CA SER A 191 1.58 -25.77 -37.41
C SER A 191 1.42 -24.31 -36.97
N ALA A 192 2.53 -23.57 -36.87
CA ALA A 192 2.47 -22.14 -36.56
C ALA A 192 1.68 -21.38 -37.62
N GLY A 193 0.74 -20.53 -37.21
CA GLY A 193 -0.13 -19.76 -38.11
C GLY A 193 -1.25 -20.57 -38.78
N ALA A 194 -1.41 -21.85 -38.46
CA ALA A 194 -2.50 -22.66 -38.99
C ALA A 194 -3.87 -22.38 -38.34
N VAL A 195 -3.89 -21.67 -37.21
CA VAL A 195 -5.11 -21.27 -36.51
C VAL A 195 -5.39 -19.81 -36.81
N ASP A 196 -6.42 -19.56 -37.63
CA ASP A 196 -7.00 -18.24 -37.80
C ASP A 196 -8.03 -17.95 -36.71
N PHE A 197 -8.27 -16.67 -36.39
CA PHE A 197 -9.27 -16.30 -35.38
C PHE A 197 -10.68 -16.82 -35.70
N ALA A 198 -11.02 -16.96 -36.97
CA ALA A 198 -12.30 -17.53 -37.41
C ALA A 198 -12.47 -19.02 -37.05
N MET A 199 -11.38 -19.73 -36.73
CA MET A 199 -11.40 -21.14 -36.33
C MET A 199 -11.61 -21.32 -34.81
N LEU A 200 -11.48 -20.26 -34.02
CA LEU A 200 -11.76 -20.26 -32.58
C LEU A 200 -13.26 -20.01 -32.34
N ALA A 201 -13.80 -20.54 -31.25
CA ALA A 201 -15.21 -20.33 -30.91
C ALA A 201 -15.50 -18.83 -30.76
N ALA A 202 -16.63 -18.37 -31.33
CA ALA A 202 -17.10 -17.00 -31.16
C ALA A 202 -17.30 -16.72 -29.66
N GLY A 203 -16.47 -15.84 -29.10
CA GLY A 203 -16.41 -15.54 -27.66
C GLY A 203 -15.14 -16.03 -26.94
N ALA A 204 -14.30 -16.87 -27.56
CA ALA A 204 -12.99 -17.22 -26.99
C ALA A 204 -11.95 -16.10 -27.19
N VAL A 205 -12.12 -15.28 -28.23
CA VAL A 205 -11.26 -14.13 -28.55
C VAL A 205 -12.08 -12.85 -28.37
N VAL A 206 -11.51 -11.87 -27.67
CA VAL A 206 -12.14 -10.55 -27.46
C VAL A 206 -11.50 -9.51 -28.39
N LEU A 207 -12.30 -8.99 -29.31
CA LEU A 207 -11.96 -7.93 -30.25
C LEU A 207 -12.16 -6.55 -29.62
N GLU A 208 -11.58 -5.53 -30.25
CA GLU A 208 -11.72 -4.13 -29.82
C GLU A 208 -13.18 -3.69 -29.66
N SER A 209 -14.04 -4.06 -30.62
CA SER A 209 -15.46 -3.69 -30.60
C SER A 209 -16.26 -4.30 -29.46
N GLU A 210 -15.79 -5.40 -28.89
CA GLU A 210 -16.45 -6.08 -27.76
C GLU A 210 -15.99 -5.50 -26.42
N GLY A 211 -14.75 -4.99 -26.37
CA GLY A 211 -14.15 -4.39 -25.19
C GLY A 211 -13.82 -5.41 -24.08
N ILE A 212 -12.98 -5.00 -23.14
CA ILE A 212 -12.65 -5.81 -21.96
C ILE A 212 -13.47 -5.28 -20.78
N GLY A 213 -14.56 -5.96 -20.44
CA GLY A 213 -15.41 -5.54 -19.31
C GLY A 213 -14.82 -5.84 -17.93
N SER A 214 -13.95 -6.84 -17.83
CA SER A 214 -13.23 -7.23 -16.61
C SER A 214 -11.85 -7.76 -16.99
N ASN A 215 -10.82 -7.36 -16.25
CA ASN A 215 -9.47 -7.89 -16.39
C ASN A 215 -9.28 -9.26 -15.70
N ASP A 216 -10.26 -9.69 -14.90
CA ASP A 216 -10.32 -11.00 -14.25
C ASP A 216 -11.22 -11.95 -15.03
N ASN A 217 -10.89 -12.19 -16.31
CA ASN A 217 -11.61 -13.12 -17.17
C ASN A 217 -10.70 -14.26 -17.62
N ASP A 218 -10.80 -15.38 -16.93
CA ASP A 218 -10.00 -16.58 -17.17
C ASP A 218 -10.46 -17.42 -18.39
N THR A 219 -11.52 -17.00 -19.07
CA THR A 219 -12.18 -17.82 -20.12
C THR A 219 -11.97 -17.32 -21.54
N THR A 220 -11.34 -16.15 -21.73
CA THR A 220 -11.16 -15.52 -23.05
C THR A 220 -9.76 -14.93 -23.23
N VAL A 221 -9.35 -14.68 -24.48
CA VAL A 221 -8.08 -14.03 -24.83
C VAL A 221 -8.35 -12.73 -25.57
N PRO A 222 -7.93 -11.56 -25.06
CA PRO A 222 -8.12 -10.29 -25.75
C PRO A 222 -7.10 -10.06 -26.87
N THR A 223 -7.54 -9.41 -27.93
CA THR A 223 -6.66 -8.84 -28.96
C THR A 223 -5.88 -7.64 -28.41
N SER A 224 -4.74 -7.31 -29.00
CA SER A 224 -3.95 -6.13 -28.63
C SER A 224 -4.75 -4.82 -28.74
N ALA A 225 -5.69 -4.75 -29.67
CA ALA A 225 -6.57 -3.59 -29.83
C ALA A 225 -7.56 -3.46 -28.65
N ALA A 226 -8.18 -4.58 -28.23
CA ALA A 226 -9.04 -4.60 -27.04
C ALA A 226 -8.27 -4.21 -25.75
N VAL A 227 -7.03 -4.67 -25.62
CA VAL A 227 -6.16 -4.29 -24.49
C VAL A 227 -5.85 -2.80 -24.51
N LYS A 228 -5.48 -2.25 -25.67
CA LYS A 228 -5.17 -0.82 -25.81
C LYS A 228 -6.40 0.04 -25.46
N ASP A 229 -7.56 -0.30 -26.01
CA ASP A 229 -8.80 0.45 -25.75
C ASP A 229 -9.20 0.44 -24.26
N TYR A 230 -9.08 -0.72 -23.60
CA TYR A 230 -9.28 -0.82 -22.16
C TYR A 230 -8.30 0.07 -21.39
N VAL A 231 -7.01 0.01 -21.69
CA VAL A 231 -5.99 0.82 -21.00
C VAL A 231 -6.23 2.31 -21.21
N ASP A 232 -6.42 2.75 -22.45
CA ASP A 232 -6.64 4.17 -22.78
C ASP A 232 -7.91 4.70 -22.11
N THR A 233 -8.99 3.91 -22.13
CA THR A 233 -10.26 4.25 -21.45
C THR A 233 -10.06 4.41 -19.95
N ASN A 234 -9.36 3.47 -19.30
CA ASN A 234 -9.13 3.54 -17.84
C ASN A 234 -8.15 4.65 -17.45
N VAL A 235 -7.14 4.93 -18.27
CA VAL A 235 -6.19 6.02 -18.02
C VAL A 235 -6.89 7.37 -18.14
N THR A 236 -7.68 7.58 -19.20
CA THR A 236 -8.46 8.81 -19.41
C THR A 236 -9.57 8.98 -18.37
N ALA A 237 -10.13 7.89 -17.84
CA ALA A 237 -11.18 7.94 -16.84
C ALA A 237 -10.67 8.12 -15.40
N GLN A 238 -9.39 7.87 -15.14
CA GLN A 238 -8.79 8.01 -13.82
C GLN A 238 -8.24 9.42 -13.64
N ASP A 239 -8.77 10.13 -12.65
CA ASP A 239 -8.31 11.44 -12.23
C ASP A 239 -7.74 11.43 -10.82
N LEU A 240 -6.95 12.46 -10.50
CA LEU A 240 -6.64 12.80 -9.13
C LEU A 240 -7.68 13.79 -8.62
N ASP A 241 -8.63 13.29 -7.84
CA ASP A 241 -9.59 14.10 -7.11
C ASP A 241 -8.89 15.03 -6.10
N LEU A 242 -9.32 16.30 -6.08
CA LEU A 242 -8.81 17.35 -5.19
C LEU A 242 -9.98 18.10 -4.53
N ALA A 243 -9.82 18.45 -3.26
CA ALA A 243 -10.74 19.31 -2.54
C ALA A 243 -9.97 20.42 -1.83
N GLY A 244 -10.49 21.65 -1.90
CA GLY A 244 -9.99 22.78 -1.11
C GLY A 244 -10.89 23.06 0.10
N ASP A 245 -10.56 24.12 0.85
CA ASP A 245 -11.44 24.65 1.91
C ASP A 245 -12.82 25.06 1.36
N SER A 246 -12.89 25.34 0.06
CA SER A 246 -14.14 25.38 -0.71
C SER A 246 -13.93 24.80 -2.12
N GLY A 247 -14.92 24.07 -2.63
CA GLY A 247 -14.91 23.49 -3.97
C GLY A 247 -14.15 22.15 -4.12
N THR A 248 -14.42 21.46 -5.22
CA THR A 248 -13.72 20.25 -5.67
C THR A 248 -13.25 20.44 -7.10
N GLY A 249 -12.20 19.73 -7.49
CA GLY A 249 -11.70 19.64 -8.84
C GLY A 249 -10.97 18.32 -9.04
N ALA A 250 -10.55 18.02 -10.27
CA ALA A 250 -9.80 16.82 -10.56
C ALA A 250 -8.70 17.12 -11.59
N VAL A 251 -7.61 16.37 -11.53
CA VAL A 251 -6.51 16.45 -12.50
C VAL A 251 -6.50 15.16 -13.31
N ASP A 252 -6.70 15.29 -14.62
CA ASP A 252 -6.51 14.19 -15.56
C ASP A 252 -5.02 13.82 -15.64
N LEU A 253 -4.68 12.58 -15.28
CA LEU A 253 -3.31 12.18 -14.99
C LEU A 253 -2.41 12.05 -16.23
N ASP A 254 -2.99 11.92 -17.42
CA ASP A 254 -2.24 11.77 -18.67
C ASP A 254 -2.17 13.05 -19.51
N THR A 255 -3.13 13.98 -19.33
CA THR A 255 -3.20 15.23 -20.12
C THR A 255 -2.99 16.50 -19.31
N GLN A 256 -3.14 16.48 -17.99
CA GLN A 256 -3.08 17.67 -17.16
C GLN A 256 -1.92 17.64 -16.15
N SER A 257 -1.61 18.79 -15.58
CA SER A 257 -0.60 18.93 -14.53
C SER A 257 -1.21 19.59 -13.30
N LEU A 258 -0.97 19.00 -12.12
CA LEU A 258 -1.30 19.64 -10.85
C LEU A 258 -0.34 20.81 -10.59
N THR A 259 -0.84 22.03 -10.72
CA THR A 259 -0.09 23.25 -10.40
C THR A 259 -0.56 23.82 -9.07
N ILE A 260 0.33 23.89 -8.08
CA ILE A 260 0.09 24.64 -6.84
C ILE A 260 0.89 25.94 -6.93
N ALA A 261 0.21 27.01 -7.33
CA ALA A 261 0.81 28.32 -7.50
C ALA A 261 0.87 29.06 -6.16
N GLY A 262 2.01 29.70 -5.88
CA GLY A 262 2.08 30.67 -4.79
C GLY A 262 1.54 32.03 -5.21
N THR A 263 0.74 32.66 -4.34
CA THR A 263 0.37 34.07 -4.50
C THR A 263 1.53 34.95 -4.06
N ALA A 264 1.75 36.07 -4.78
CA ALA A 264 2.82 37.00 -4.48
C ALA A 264 2.78 37.50 -3.03
N ASN A 265 3.91 37.36 -2.32
CA ASN A 265 4.09 37.71 -0.91
C ASN A 265 3.18 36.94 0.08
N GLU A 266 2.58 35.81 -0.30
CA GLU A 266 1.83 34.97 0.65
C GLU A 266 2.57 33.64 0.89
N ILE A 267 2.72 32.84 -0.17
CA ILE A 267 3.48 31.58 -0.15
C ILE A 267 4.39 31.49 -1.37
N GLU A 268 5.44 30.68 -1.26
CA GLU A 268 6.27 30.25 -2.38
C GLU A 268 6.20 28.74 -2.53
N THR A 269 6.20 28.26 -3.78
CA THR A 269 6.16 26.84 -4.10
C THR A 269 7.36 26.47 -4.96
N SER A 270 8.02 25.35 -4.66
CA SER A 270 9.16 24.85 -5.42
C SER A 270 9.13 23.33 -5.55
N MET A 271 9.48 22.82 -6.73
CA MET A 271 9.52 21.40 -7.03
C MET A 271 10.97 20.91 -7.17
N SER A 272 11.29 19.80 -6.52
CA SER A 272 12.52 19.05 -6.75
C SER A 272 12.22 17.56 -6.77
N GLY A 273 12.38 16.93 -7.94
CA GLY A 273 11.95 15.55 -8.14
C GLY A 273 10.46 15.38 -7.88
N GLN A 274 10.11 14.60 -6.85
CA GLN A 274 8.73 14.29 -6.48
C GLN A 274 8.25 15.08 -5.24
N THR A 275 9.06 16.00 -4.71
CA THR A 275 8.71 16.80 -3.53
C THR A 275 8.33 18.22 -3.93
N LEU A 276 7.08 18.60 -3.64
CA LEU A 276 6.63 19.98 -3.62
C LEU A 276 6.92 20.58 -2.24
N THR A 277 7.75 21.60 -2.19
CA THR A 277 7.94 22.42 -0.98
C THR A 277 7.04 23.63 -1.05
N VAL A 278 6.24 23.86 -0.01
CA VAL A 278 5.41 25.06 0.16
C VAL A 278 5.95 25.81 1.39
N GLY A 279 6.34 27.07 1.20
CA GLY A 279 6.95 27.90 2.24
C GLY A 279 6.41 29.33 2.24
N LEU A 280 6.90 30.16 3.16
CA LEU A 280 6.64 31.60 3.18
C LEU A 280 7.81 32.34 2.53
N PRO A 281 7.55 33.40 1.74
CA PRO A 281 8.61 34.28 1.25
C PRO A 281 9.21 35.10 2.41
N ASN A 282 10.34 35.77 2.14
CA ASN A 282 10.99 36.67 3.12
C ASN A 282 10.08 37.77 3.65
N ASN A 283 9.16 38.27 2.80
CA ASN A 283 8.19 39.29 3.16
C ASN A 283 6.79 38.75 2.92
N VAL A 284 6.05 38.51 4.01
CA VAL A 284 4.67 38.05 3.94
C VAL A 284 3.73 39.25 4.05
N THR A 285 2.80 39.36 3.10
CA THR A 285 1.70 40.32 3.11
C THR A 285 0.43 39.61 3.57
N VAL A 286 -0.14 40.05 4.69
CA VAL A 286 -1.47 39.60 5.13
C VAL A 286 -2.47 40.69 4.77
N GLY A 287 -3.38 40.41 3.83
CA GLY A 287 -4.38 41.39 3.37
C GLY A 287 -5.41 41.79 4.44
N GLY A 288 -5.52 40.99 5.51
CA GLY A 288 -6.34 41.27 6.69
C GLY A 288 -5.51 41.38 7.97
N ASN A 289 -6.11 41.01 9.10
CA ASN A 289 -5.42 41.01 10.38
C ASN A 289 -4.64 39.70 10.59
N LEU A 290 -3.37 39.80 10.96
CA LEU A 290 -2.62 38.67 11.49
C LEU A 290 -3.07 38.40 12.94
N THR A 291 -3.53 37.19 13.21
CA THR A 291 -3.80 36.73 14.58
C THR A 291 -2.65 35.83 15.03
N VAL A 292 -1.94 36.21 16.07
CA VAL A 292 -0.89 35.39 16.70
C VAL A 292 -1.42 34.90 18.04
N SER A 293 -1.64 33.59 18.19
CA SER A 293 -2.18 33.02 19.44
C SER A 293 -1.19 33.07 20.60
N GLY A 294 0.11 33.12 20.30
CA GLY A 294 1.18 33.33 21.26
C GLY A 294 1.64 34.79 21.30
N ASN A 295 2.89 35.00 21.66
CA ASN A 295 3.53 36.30 21.63
C ASN A 295 4.02 36.62 20.22
N MET A 296 3.78 37.85 19.76
CA MET A 296 4.56 38.42 18.67
C MET A 296 5.94 38.81 19.22
N VAL A 297 6.97 38.08 18.83
CA VAL A 297 8.37 38.39 19.15
C VAL A 297 8.99 38.99 17.90
N THR A 298 9.06 40.32 17.86
CA THR A 298 9.64 41.08 16.75
C THR A 298 10.51 42.19 17.31
N ASP A 299 11.62 42.45 16.65
CA ASP A 299 12.48 43.61 16.94
C ASP A 299 11.85 44.89 16.36
N ASP A 300 11.19 44.75 15.21
CA ASP A 300 10.61 45.86 14.47
C ASP A 300 9.09 45.75 14.38
N ILE A 301 8.41 46.83 14.77
CA ILE A 301 7.01 47.08 14.47
C ILE A 301 6.92 48.41 13.72
N THR A 302 6.84 48.35 12.39
CA THR A 302 6.80 49.55 11.52
C THR A 302 5.38 49.89 11.05
N THR A 303 4.35 49.43 11.77
CA THR A 303 2.95 49.75 11.45
C THR A 303 2.67 51.25 11.66
N ALA A 304 1.77 51.82 10.85
CA ALA A 304 1.32 53.20 11.01
C ALA A 304 0.57 53.42 12.35
N THR A 305 -0.14 52.39 12.82
CA THR A 305 -0.89 52.41 14.07
C THR A 305 -0.70 51.08 14.81
N LEU A 306 -0.30 51.14 16.07
CA LEU A 306 -0.29 50.02 17.00
C LEU A 306 -1.43 50.19 18.00
N THR A 307 -2.38 49.25 18.00
CA THR A 307 -3.49 49.22 18.96
C THR A 307 -3.33 48.01 19.88
N THR A 308 -3.21 48.25 21.19
CA THR A 308 -3.19 47.20 22.21
C THR A 308 -4.49 47.25 23.02
N SER A 309 -5.32 46.21 22.92
CA SER A 309 -6.56 46.12 23.73
C SER A 309 -6.29 45.83 25.21
N GLY A 310 -5.16 45.20 25.50
CA GLY A 310 -4.63 45.00 26.86
C GLY A 310 -3.58 46.04 27.24
N ASN A 311 -2.80 45.70 28.27
CA ASN A 311 -1.72 46.55 28.76
C ASN A 311 -0.52 46.53 27.81
N LEU A 312 0.09 47.68 27.58
CA LEU A 312 1.44 47.79 27.02
C LEU A 312 2.46 47.81 28.17
N THR A 313 3.39 46.86 28.18
CA THR A 313 4.54 46.86 29.09
C THR A 313 5.81 47.07 28.26
N VAL A 314 6.60 48.08 28.61
CA VAL A 314 7.89 48.38 27.96
C VAL A 314 8.98 48.07 28.99
N THR A 315 9.78 47.03 28.72
CA THR A 315 10.88 46.62 29.62
C THR A 315 12.16 47.42 29.40
N GLY A 316 12.32 47.97 28.19
CA GLY A 316 13.38 48.92 27.84
C GLY A 316 12.92 50.37 27.99
N ASN A 317 13.59 51.26 27.25
CA ASN A 317 13.23 52.68 27.21
C ASN A 317 12.03 52.89 26.28
N LEU A 318 11.17 53.86 26.63
CA LEU A 318 10.13 54.37 25.74
C LEU A 318 10.60 55.69 25.12
N ALA A 319 10.84 55.70 23.81
CA ALA A 319 11.06 56.92 23.04
C ALA A 319 9.78 57.25 22.24
N VAL A 320 9.34 58.52 22.28
CA VAL A 320 8.16 58.99 21.55
C VAL A 320 8.56 60.18 20.68
N ASN A 321 8.77 59.94 19.39
CA ASN A 321 9.21 60.98 18.44
C ASN A 321 8.02 61.73 17.79
N GLY A 322 6.89 61.77 18.49
CA GLY A 322 5.70 62.51 18.08
C GLY A 322 5.69 63.93 18.64
N THR A 323 4.78 64.77 18.16
CA THR A 323 4.59 66.13 18.68
C THR A 323 3.71 66.17 19.95
N THR A 324 2.98 65.09 20.26
CA THR A 324 2.10 65.00 21.44
C THR A 324 2.13 63.60 22.05
N THR A 325 2.00 63.55 23.38
CA THR A 325 1.69 62.33 24.13
C THR A 325 0.41 62.59 24.92
N THR A 326 -0.61 61.75 24.73
CA THR A 326 -1.90 61.87 25.44
C THR A 326 -2.06 60.72 26.42
N VAL A 327 -2.19 61.02 27.71
CA VAL A 327 -2.40 60.03 28.78
C VAL A 327 -3.74 60.27 29.46
N ASN A 328 -4.78 59.57 29.01
CA ASN A 328 -6.11 59.63 29.63
C ASN A 328 -6.21 58.62 30.77
N SER A 329 -5.48 58.87 31.85
CA SER A 329 -5.46 58.04 33.06
C SER A 329 -6.05 58.78 34.26
N THR A 330 -6.53 58.03 35.25
CA THR A 330 -6.90 58.58 36.57
C THR A 330 -5.67 58.98 37.39
N THR A 331 -4.52 58.32 37.16
CA THR A 331 -3.27 58.59 37.88
C THR A 331 -2.08 58.32 36.97
N VAL A 332 -1.03 59.14 37.11
CA VAL A 332 0.29 58.93 36.52
C VAL A 332 1.28 58.79 37.67
N ASN A 333 1.93 57.64 37.77
CA ASN A 333 2.99 57.39 38.74
C ASN A 333 4.35 57.54 38.06
N ILE A 334 5.13 58.50 38.55
CA ILE A 334 6.51 58.73 38.11
C ILE A 334 7.40 58.42 39.29
N ALA A 335 8.26 57.42 39.15
CA ALA A 335 9.21 57.04 40.20
C ALA A 335 10.45 57.95 40.21
N ASP A 336 10.69 58.67 39.12
CA ASP A 336 11.85 59.54 38.98
C ASP A 336 11.79 60.72 39.96
N PRO A 337 12.87 61.01 40.70
CA PRO A 337 12.90 62.16 41.63
C PRO A 337 12.82 63.52 40.94
N VAL A 338 13.17 63.58 39.66
CA VAL A 338 13.22 64.81 38.86
C VAL A 338 12.51 64.55 37.54
N PHE A 339 11.67 65.51 37.13
CA PHE A 339 11.01 65.51 35.84
C PHE A 339 11.55 66.67 35.00
N GLU A 340 12.17 66.35 33.87
CA GLU A 340 12.76 67.34 32.96
C GLU A 340 11.70 67.87 31.99
N ILE A 341 11.66 69.20 31.81
CA ILE A 341 10.71 69.89 30.95
C ILE A 341 11.45 70.92 30.10
N GLY A 342 11.23 70.86 28.79
CA GLY A 342 11.85 71.77 27.82
C GLY A 342 12.97 71.11 27.01
N SER A 343 13.37 71.77 25.93
CA SER A 343 14.57 71.43 25.17
C SER A 343 15.70 72.41 25.51
N ASP A 344 16.95 71.94 25.46
CA ASP A 344 18.18 72.73 25.56
C ASP A 344 18.83 72.99 24.19
N SER A 345 18.23 72.50 23.11
CA SER A 345 18.78 72.59 21.75
C SER A 345 18.87 74.03 21.20
N SER A 346 18.01 74.92 21.69
CA SER A 346 17.95 76.34 21.33
C SER A 346 17.05 77.10 22.30
N ASP A 347 17.30 78.39 22.49
CA ASP A 347 16.36 79.29 23.17
C ASP A 347 15.08 79.41 22.31
N ASP A 348 13.96 78.88 22.82
CA ASP A 348 12.66 78.86 22.16
C ASP A 348 11.69 79.93 22.69
N ASN A 349 12.12 80.71 23.70
CA ASN A 349 11.31 81.72 24.39
C ASN A 349 9.94 81.22 24.90
N LEU A 350 9.81 79.91 25.18
CA LEU A 350 8.58 79.32 25.71
C LEU A 350 8.66 79.15 27.23
N ASP A 351 7.51 79.19 27.89
CA ASP A 351 7.45 78.97 29.34
C ASP A 351 7.60 77.49 29.69
N ARG A 352 8.23 77.21 30.84
CA ARG A 352 8.45 75.84 31.35
C ARG A 352 7.57 75.58 32.55
N GLY A 353 6.60 74.67 32.43
CA GLY A 353 5.73 74.37 33.56
C GLY A 353 4.58 73.44 33.20
N ILE A 354 3.57 73.46 34.07
CA ILE A 354 2.40 72.60 33.95
C ILE A 354 1.17 73.47 33.72
N LYS A 355 0.50 73.18 32.60
CA LYS A 355 -0.83 73.66 32.28
C LYS A 355 -1.87 72.75 32.89
N PHE A 356 -2.83 73.32 33.60
CA PHE A 356 -3.99 72.58 34.09
C PHE A 356 -5.29 73.23 33.62
N LYS A 357 -6.35 72.44 33.50
CA LYS A 357 -7.70 72.91 33.17
C LYS A 357 -8.59 72.73 34.37
N TYR A 358 -9.46 73.70 34.63
CA TYR A 358 -10.47 73.62 35.68
C TYR A 358 -11.74 74.34 35.24
N ASN A 359 -12.81 74.25 36.02
CA ASN A 359 -14.06 74.93 35.75
C ASN A 359 -14.42 75.87 36.91
N SER A 360 -14.67 77.13 36.61
CA SER A 360 -15.21 78.12 37.54
C SER A 360 -16.07 79.09 36.75
N SER A 361 -17.37 78.79 36.67
CA SER A 361 -18.32 79.50 35.80
C SER A 361 -17.92 79.46 34.32
N GLY A 362 -17.28 78.36 33.89
CA GLY A 362 -16.71 78.19 32.55
C GLY A 362 -15.36 77.50 32.58
N ALA A 363 -14.93 76.95 31.44
CA ALA A 363 -13.63 76.32 31.30
C ALA A 363 -12.51 77.37 31.44
N LYS A 364 -11.53 77.06 32.28
CA LYS A 364 -10.36 77.90 32.56
C LYS A 364 -9.09 77.08 32.43
N ILE A 365 -8.01 77.78 32.11
CA ILE A 365 -6.66 77.25 32.12
C ILE A 365 -5.93 77.94 33.27
N GLY A 366 -5.18 77.18 34.04
CA GLY A 366 -4.15 77.72 34.91
C GLY A 366 -2.78 77.18 34.53
N PHE A 367 -1.76 77.83 35.06
CA PHE A 367 -0.36 77.53 34.80
C PHE A 367 0.46 77.70 36.07
N PHE A 368 1.46 76.84 36.26
CA PHE A 368 2.52 77.05 37.25
C PHE A 368 3.86 76.68 36.60
N GLY A 369 4.82 77.59 36.65
CA GLY A 369 6.09 77.40 35.96
C GLY A 369 6.95 78.65 35.85
N MET A 370 8.07 78.53 35.15
CA MET A 370 8.93 79.65 34.78
C MET A 370 8.34 80.36 33.57
N ASP A 371 8.04 81.65 33.74
CA ASP A 371 7.77 82.60 32.68
C ASP A 371 9.11 83.10 32.13
N ASP A 372 9.43 82.73 30.89
CA ASP A 372 10.70 83.07 30.25
C ASP A 372 10.81 84.59 30.01
N SER A 373 9.69 85.21 29.62
CA SER A 373 9.63 86.64 29.31
C SER A 373 9.96 87.52 30.51
N THR A 374 9.63 87.07 31.73
CA THR A 374 9.95 87.80 32.96
C THR A 374 11.09 87.19 33.78
N GLY A 375 11.54 85.98 33.44
CA GLY A 375 12.54 85.21 34.18
C GLY A 375 12.09 84.79 35.58
N LYS A 376 10.79 84.66 35.82
CA LYS A 376 10.21 84.42 37.17
C LYS A 376 9.37 83.16 37.19
N PHE A 377 9.33 82.52 38.36
CA PHE A 377 8.28 81.55 38.64
C PHE A 377 6.94 82.27 38.80
N VAL A 378 5.92 81.83 38.06
CA VAL A 378 4.56 82.38 38.10
C VAL A 378 3.55 81.27 38.33
N ALA A 379 2.48 81.61 39.07
CA ALA A 379 1.28 80.79 39.18
C ALA A 379 0.08 81.63 38.73
N LEU A 380 -0.67 81.14 37.74
CA LEU A 380 -1.76 81.85 37.09
C LEU A 380 -3.06 81.04 37.18
N SER A 381 -4.15 81.70 37.58
CA SER A 381 -5.48 81.05 37.71
C SER A 381 -6.33 81.21 36.44
N SER A 382 -6.21 82.32 35.71
CA SER A 382 -6.88 82.51 34.41
C SER A 382 -5.83 82.82 33.36
N ALA A 383 -5.08 81.78 32.98
CA ALA A 383 -4.01 81.89 32.02
C ALA A 383 -4.55 81.84 30.58
N THR A 384 -3.96 82.65 29.72
CA THR A 384 -4.03 82.57 28.25
C THR A 384 -2.77 81.87 27.79
N ASP A 385 -2.94 80.79 27.03
CA ASP A 385 -1.85 80.04 26.40
C ASP A 385 -1.76 80.45 24.92
N SER A 386 -0.68 81.14 24.56
CA SER A 386 -0.35 81.53 23.18
C SER A 386 0.84 80.71 22.69
N SER A 387 0.61 79.42 22.40
CA SER A 387 1.64 78.48 21.95
C SER A 387 2.74 78.24 22.99
N SER A 388 2.36 77.93 24.23
CA SER A 388 3.23 77.72 25.40
C SER A 388 3.88 78.98 25.97
N VAL A 389 3.37 80.16 25.60
CA VAL A 389 3.64 81.42 26.30
C VAL A 389 2.39 81.78 27.10
N PHE A 390 2.53 81.80 28.42
CA PHE A 390 1.43 81.98 29.37
C PHE A 390 1.41 83.40 29.92
N SER A 391 0.22 84.00 29.90
CA SER A 391 -0.06 85.28 30.54
C SER A 391 -1.39 85.20 31.28
N GLY A 392 -1.64 86.05 32.27
CA GLY A 392 -2.94 86.02 32.94
C GLY A 392 -2.95 86.64 34.33
N THR A 393 -3.98 86.29 35.09
CA THR A 393 -4.15 86.75 36.46
C THR A 393 -3.36 85.87 37.43
N ALA A 394 -2.53 86.48 38.27
CA ALA A 394 -1.82 85.80 39.34
C ALA A 394 -2.78 85.02 40.25
N MET A 395 -2.37 83.81 40.61
CA MET A 395 -3.13 82.93 41.49
C MET A 395 -2.89 83.29 42.96
N PRO A 396 -3.94 83.43 43.78
CA PRO A 396 -3.78 83.45 45.23
C PRO A 396 -3.15 82.14 45.71
N ALA A 397 -2.17 82.23 46.61
CA ALA A 397 -1.48 81.06 47.14
C ALA A 397 -1.45 81.09 48.67
N VAL A 398 -1.48 79.91 49.26
CA VAL A 398 -1.25 79.70 50.70
C VAL A 398 0.05 78.94 50.83
N PHE A 399 1.03 79.55 51.48
CA PHE A 399 2.32 78.95 51.79
C PHE A 399 2.46 78.76 53.31
N GLY A 400 3.25 77.78 53.72
CA GLY A 400 3.69 77.64 55.11
C GLY A 400 4.79 78.65 55.44
N ALA A 401 5.97 78.17 55.84
CA ALA A 401 7.14 79.01 55.94
C ALA A 401 7.65 79.41 54.54
N LEU A 402 8.12 80.65 54.40
CA LEU A 402 8.68 81.18 53.16
C LEU A 402 10.07 81.76 53.43
N GLU A 403 11.06 81.28 52.71
CA GLU A 403 12.43 81.82 52.67
C GLU A 403 12.67 82.36 51.26
N VAL A 404 13.00 83.65 51.15
CA VAL A 404 13.24 84.33 49.87
C VAL A 404 14.46 85.24 50.00
N SER A 405 15.28 85.34 48.94
CA SER A 405 16.44 86.22 48.93
C SER A 405 16.05 87.70 49.01
N SER A 406 14.97 88.08 48.36
CA SER A 406 14.41 89.44 48.39
C SER A 406 12.91 89.38 48.15
N LEU A 407 12.13 90.11 48.96
CA LEU A 407 10.70 90.23 48.79
C LEU A 407 10.34 91.60 48.19
N ALA A 408 9.80 91.60 46.97
CA ALA A 408 9.20 92.79 46.38
C ALA A 408 7.68 92.73 46.54
N MET A 409 7.10 93.68 47.26
CA MET A 409 5.65 93.79 47.45
C MET A 409 5.10 94.87 46.50
N SER A 410 4.37 94.47 45.48
CA SER A 410 3.79 95.39 44.48
C SER A 410 2.42 95.96 44.88
N SER A 411 1.84 95.47 45.98
CA SER A 411 0.56 95.90 46.54
C SER A 411 0.68 96.08 48.06
N SER A 412 -0.44 96.18 48.77
CA SER A 412 -0.47 96.33 50.23
C SER A 412 -0.37 94.98 50.97
N ILE A 413 0.09 95.05 52.22
CA ILE A 413 -0.13 94.00 53.21
C ILE A 413 -1.57 94.17 53.71
N SER A 414 -2.50 93.37 53.19
CA SER A 414 -3.91 93.42 53.60
C SER A 414 -4.18 92.65 54.89
N SER A 415 -3.27 91.77 55.29
CA SER A 415 -3.35 90.99 56.52
C SER A 415 -1.95 90.74 57.08
N TYR A 416 -1.79 90.96 58.38
CA TYR A 416 -0.61 90.68 59.17
C TYR A 416 -1.02 89.81 60.37
N ALA A 417 -0.31 88.70 60.62
CA ALA A 417 -0.64 87.75 61.70
C ALA A 417 -2.14 87.33 61.76
N GLY A 418 -2.81 87.26 60.60
CA GLY A 418 -4.22 86.86 60.50
C GLY A 418 -5.26 87.97 60.68
N SER A 419 -4.84 89.22 60.87
CA SER A 419 -5.74 90.39 60.98
C SER A 419 -5.33 91.52 60.05
N ALA A 420 -6.29 92.35 59.63
CA ALA A 420 -5.96 93.58 58.90
C ALA A 420 -5.19 94.55 59.82
N PRO A 421 -4.16 95.27 59.32
CA PRO A 421 -3.53 96.34 60.08
C PRO A 421 -4.56 97.40 60.50
N THR A 422 -4.41 97.96 61.71
CA THR A 422 -5.23 99.12 62.12
C THR A 422 -4.49 100.44 61.90
N ASP A 423 -5.23 101.53 61.90
CA ASP A 423 -4.70 102.88 61.75
C ASP A 423 -3.58 103.19 62.76
N GLY A 424 -2.52 103.85 62.28
CA GLY A 424 -1.34 104.25 63.06
C GLY A 424 -0.48 103.12 63.64
N GLN A 425 -0.59 101.89 63.12
CA GLN A 425 0.33 100.81 63.48
C GLN A 425 1.61 100.83 62.63
N LEU A 426 2.73 100.42 63.25
CA LEU A 426 4.02 100.16 62.60
C LEU A 426 4.40 98.70 62.80
N LEU A 427 5.09 98.10 61.82
CA LEU A 427 5.78 96.83 62.05
C LEU A 427 7.12 97.11 62.75
N ILE A 428 7.26 96.64 63.98
CA ILE A 428 8.47 96.82 64.80
C ILE A 428 8.95 95.44 65.23
N GLY A 429 10.26 95.22 65.31
CA GLY A 429 10.79 93.96 65.81
C GLY A 429 10.41 93.74 67.27
N ASP A 430 9.75 92.63 67.57
CA ASP A 430 9.53 92.15 68.93
C ASP A 430 10.49 91.00 69.25
N THR A 431 11.47 91.28 70.10
CA THR A 431 12.45 90.28 70.53
C THR A 431 11.87 89.22 71.45
N SER A 432 10.69 89.46 72.04
CA SER A 432 10.01 88.48 72.91
C SER A 432 9.31 87.41 72.07
N GLY A 433 8.65 87.82 70.98
CA GLY A 433 8.04 86.94 69.98
C GLY A 433 8.99 86.44 68.89
N GLY A 434 10.15 87.08 68.71
CA GLY A 434 11.12 86.73 67.66
C GLY A 434 10.63 87.04 66.25
N VAL A 435 9.62 87.92 66.13
CA VAL A 435 8.95 88.30 64.89
C VAL A 435 8.90 89.83 64.79
N PHE A 436 8.42 90.34 63.66
CA PHE A 436 7.88 91.70 63.67
C PHE A 436 6.52 91.67 64.38
N ASP A 437 6.04 92.78 64.92
CA ASP A 437 4.69 92.91 65.43
C ASP A 437 4.12 94.25 65.01
N ALA A 438 2.80 94.26 64.80
CA ALA A 438 2.09 95.48 64.52
C ALA A 438 1.82 96.20 65.85
N ALA A 439 2.55 97.28 66.09
CA ALA A 439 2.51 98.03 67.34
C ALA A 439 1.99 99.45 67.11
N THR A 440 1.24 99.98 68.07
CA THR A 440 0.92 101.41 68.12
C THR A 440 2.08 102.16 68.74
N LEU A 441 2.45 103.30 68.15
CA LEU A 441 3.41 104.18 68.79
C LEU A 441 2.71 104.90 69.94
N THR A 442 3.26 104.79 71.14
CA THR A 442 2.69 105.36 72.37
C THR A 442 3.36 106.69 72.71
N ALA A 443 2.56 107.69 73.06
CA ALA A 443 3.06 108.97 73.55
C ALA A 443 3.91 108.80 74.82
N GLY A 444 4.93 109.63 74.96
CA GLY A 444 5.71 109.78 76.19
C GLY A 444 5.58 111.20 76.72
N GLU A 445 6.23 111.49 77.85
CA GLU A 445 6.25 112.84 78.42
C GLU A 445 6.75 113.86 77.39
N GLY A 446 5.93 114.86 77.08
CA GLY A 446 6.28 116.00 76.23
C GLY A 446 6.11 115.80 74.73
N ILE A 447 5.68 114.61 74.29
CA ILE A 447 5.37 114.32 72.89
C ILE A 447 3.96 113.70 72.80
N ASP A 448 3.06 114.40 72.12
CA ASP A 448 1.78 113.87 71.69
C ASP A 448 1.95 113.01 70.44
N ILE A 449 1.33 111.82 70.46
CA ILE A 449 1.29 110.91 69.32
C ILE A 449 -0.16 110.67 68.93
N THR A 450 -0.52 111.09 67.73
CA THR A 450 -1.85 110.86 67.15
C THR A 450 -1.75 109.81 66.04
N ASN A 451 -2.35 108.64 66.29
CA ASN A 451 -2.41 107.52 65.36
C ASN A 451 -3.63 107.70 64.44
N GLY A 452 -3.40 108.01 63.17
CA GLY A 452 -4.45 108.22 62.15
C GLY A 452 -4.35 107.22 61.00
N ALA A 453 -5.37 107.21 60.14
CA ALA A 453 -5.39 106.35 58.96
C ALA A 453 -4.22 106.69 58.02
N GLY A 454 -3.28 105.75 57.87
CA GLY A 454 -2.09 105.90 57.01
C GLY A 454 -1.06 106.93 57.47
N ALA A 455 -1.18 107.51 58.68
CA ALA A 455 -0.26 108.51 59.19
C ALA A 455 -0.12 108.44 60.72
N ILE A 456 1.07 108.78 61.22
CA ILE A 456 1.31 109.01 62.65
C ILE A 456 1.83 110.43 62.78
N THR A 457 1.13 111.28 63.53
CA THR A 457 1.54 112.66 63.79
C THR A 457 2.20 112.72 65.15
N LEU A 458 3.41 113.28 65.20
CA LEU A 458 4.16 113.54 66.42
C LEU A 458 4.22 115.05 66.64
N SER A 459 3.72 115.51 67.78
CA SER A 459 3.71 116.92 68.17
C SER A 459 4.35 117.08 69.53
N GLY A 460 5.05 118.20 69.76
CA GLY A 460 5.47 118.54 71.11
C GLY A 460 4.29 119.06 71.92
N GLU A 461 4.18 118.61 73.17
CA GLU A 461 3.19 119.09 74.12
C GLU A 461 3.75 120.32 74.85
N ASP A 462 2.96 121.36 75.10
CA ASP A 462 3.41 122.50 75.91
C ASP A 462 3.67 122.07 77.37
N ALA A 463 4.77 122.56 77.97
CA ALA A 463 5.09 122.22 79.35
C ALA A 463 4.04 122.73 80.35
N THR A 464 3.66 121.90 81.30
CA THR A 464 2.78 122.27 82.42
C THR A 464 3.45 121.96 83.77
N THR A 465 2.80 122.33 84.87
CA THR A 465 3.32 122.04 86.22
C THR A 465 3.30 120.54 86.57
N SER A 466 2.52 119.75 85.85
CA SER A 466 2.38 118.31 86.04
C SER A 466 2.96 117.45 84.91
N ASN A 467 3.30 118.04 83.76
CA ASN A 467 3.78 117.31 82.59
C ASN A 467 5.00 118.02 81.95
N LYS A 468 6.02 117.24 81.60
CA LYS A 468 7.26 117.75 81.02
C LYS A 468 7.09 117.91 79.51
N GLY A 469 6.92 119.15 79.02
CA GLY A 469 6.75 119.46 77.60
C GLY A 469 7.77 120.45 77.04
N ILE A 470 7.45 121.02 75.87
CA ILE A 470 8.13 122.16 75.28
C ILE A 470 7.81 123.40 76.13
N ALA A 471 8.84 123.95 76.79
CA ALA A 471 8.69 125.18 77.54
C ALA A 471 8.89 126.39 76.62
N SER A 472 7.94 127.33 76.69
CA SER A 472 8.08 128.68 76.13
C SER A 472 8.65 129.60 77.20
N PHE A 473 9.66 130.40 76.84
CA PHE A 473 10.29 131.37 77.74
C PHE A 473 10.05 132.79 77.24
N ALA A 474 9.65 133.68 78.14
CA ALA A 474 9.52 135.10 77.81
C ALA A 474 10.91 135.70 77.55
N SER A 475 11.12 136.23 76.34
CA SER A 475 12.40 136.83 75.91
C SER A 475 12.84 138.03 76.76
N ALA A 476 11.91 138.64 77.50
CA ALA A 476 12.20 139.72 78.45
C ALA A 476 13.01 139.24 79.67
N ASN A 477 12.85 137.99 80.08
CA ASN A 477 13.43 137.45 81.31
C ASN A 477 14.51 136.41 81.05
N PHE A 478 14.48 135.80 79.87
CA PHE A 478 15.37 134.71 79.48
C PHE A 478 16.03 135.00 78.14
N THR A 479 17.30 134.64 78.04
CA THR A 479 18.03 134.58 76.78
C THR A 479 18.23 133.12 76.39
N VAL A 480 17.99 132.81 75.12
CA VAL A 480 18.27 131.49 74.57
C VAL A 480 19.43 131.63 73.61
N SER A 481 20.52 130.92 73.89
CA SER A 481 21.70 130.87 73.02
C SER A 481 22.11 129.42 72.85
N SER A 482 22.11 128.94 71.60
CA SER A 482 22.48 127.56 71.25
C SER A 482 21.72 126.49 72.06
N GLY A 483 20.44 126.73 72.35
CA GLY A 483 19.58 125.82 73.12
C GLY A 483 19.72 125.92 74.64
N ALA A 484 20.71 126.67 75.16
CA ALA A 484 20.80 126.96 76.58
C ALA A 484 19.91 128.15 76.94
N VAL A 485 19.05 127.95 77.94
CA VAL A 485 18.20 129.01 78.51
C VAL A 485 18.95 129.62 79.70
N SER A 486 19.21 130.92 79.65
CA SER A 486 19.86 131.68 80.72
C SER A 486 18.95 132.79 81.22
N ILE A 487 18.94 133.03 82.52
CA ILE A 487 18.21 134.15 83.13
C ILE A 487 19.00 135.44 82.87
N THR A 488 18.34 136.46 82.33
CA THR A 488 18.98 137.72 81.95
C THR A 488 19.39 138.55 83.17
N ALA A 489 18.67 138.44 84.31
CA ALA A 489 19.01 139.00 85.62
C ALA A 489 18.18 138.36 86.75
N ILE A 490 18.80 138.05 87.90
CA ILE A 490 18.10 137.66 89.14
C ILE A 490 17.77 138.96 89.88
N ASP A 491 16.54 139.46 89.75
CA ASP A 491 16.00 140.39 90.74
C ASP A 491 15.55 139.55 91.95
N GLY A 492 16.04 139.85 93.15
CA GLY A 492 15.86 139.04 94.37
C GLY A 492 14.44 139.02 94.94
N GLY A 493 13.41 139.08 94.09
CA GLY A 493 12.00 139.05 94.46
C GLY A 493 11.51 137.65 94.79
N THR A 494 10.52 137.57 95.69
CA THR A 494 9.81 136.34 96.04
C THR A 494 9.12 135.75 94.81
N PHE A 495 9.66 134.63 94.33
CA PHE A 495 9.05 133.78 93.31
C PHE A 495 7.98 132.90 93.90
#